data_AF-S3BGH6-F1
#
_entry.id   AF-S3BGH6-F1
#
_cell.length_a   1.000
_cell.length_b   1.000
_cell.length_c   1.000
_cell.angle_alpha   90.00
_cell.angle_beta   90.00
_cell.angle_gamma   90.00
#
_symmetry.space_group_name_H-M   'P 1'
#
loop_
_entity.id
_entity.type
_entity.pdbx_description
1 polymer ?
#
loop_
_entity_poly.entity_id
_entity_poly.type
_entity_poly.pdbx_seq_one_letter_code
_entity_poly.pdbx_strand_id
1 'polypeptide(L)'
;MSAVIRGGSGVRRTFEEQEAPWKAQLREVCRRLPEDALPHTSVTYLEKLKASALVFEVHRLGSMLGCEQQVIARMLPLLLHLEGLVYRADLAYEAEQRGGGPAGTEWLRGMRTVLAAHDLDTPRVEAQLSALREYFEEETRVVTGAVELDEAGLRELTHKRSSDLRLLTCVTCLHTGHAAELDKVLWLLDPLVALREIASDLRSYRADCEEGTFNTLREYVRLHGRDEAFDRLGAEWGRLTGELARRWRTAPRAWMPGLWAVAFGPLPGSRGLLLRIPPQRTVAGWIERRLPRPEDYFTDSVA
;
A
#
# COMPACT_ATOMS: atom_id res chain seq x y z
N MET A 1 -7.17 39.09 -40.61
CA MET A 1 -5.81 39.09 -40.04
C MET A 1 -5.66 37.86 -39.15
N SER A 2 -5.18 36.76 -39.71
CA SER A 2 -4.90 35.53 -38.96
C SER A 2 -3.59 35.68 -38.19
N ALA A 3 -3.65 35.54 -36.87
CA ALA A 3 -2.46 35.44 -36.04
C ALA A 3 -1.84 34.05 -36.25
N VAL A 4 -0.74 34.02 -36.99
CA VAL A 4 0.13 32.84 -37.12
C VAL A 4 0.92 32.70 -35.82
N ILE A 5 0.53 31.76 -34.97
CA ILE A 5 1.35 31.32 -33.85
C ILE A 5 2.51 30.50 -34.43
N ARG A 6 3.68 31.12 -34.56
CA ARG A 6 4.94 30.43 -34.86
C ARG A 6 5.38 29.64 -33.62
N GLY A 7 4.89 28.41 -33.48
CA GLY A 7 5.43 27.43 -32.55
C GLY A 7 6.75 26.89 -33.08
N GLY A 8 7.80 27.02 -32.27
CA GLY A 8 9.15 26.53 -32.59
C GLY A 8 9.17 25.05 -32.93
N SER A 9 10.12 24.68 -33.80
CA SER A 9 10.40 23.34 -34.30
C SER A 9 11.01 22.41 -33.23
N GLY A 10 10.29 22.23 -32.12
CA GLY A 10 10.59 21.27 -31.07
C GLY A 10 9.75 20.01 -31.27
N VAL A 11 10.23 19.10 -32.12
CA VAL A 11 9.93 17.65 -32.19
C VAL A 11 8.50 17.25 -31.74
N ARG A 12 7.53 17.32 -32.65
CA ARG A 12 6.32 16.48 -32.55
C ARG A 12 6.73 15.04 -32.87
N ARG A 13 7.23 14.30 -31.88
CA ARG A 13 7.24 12.83 -32.03
C ARG A 13 5.80 12.38 -32.20
N THR A 14 5.54 11.55 -33.19
CA THR A 14 4.20 11.01 -33.38
C THR A 14 3.84 10.16 -32.15
N PHE A 15 2.55 10.02 -31.87
CA PHE A 15 2.08 9.14 -30.79
C PHE A 15 2.66 7.73 -30.96
N GLU A 16 2.75 7.24 -32.20
CA GLU A 16 3.36 5.95 -32.55
C GLU A 16 4.85 5.83 -32.16
N GLU A 17 5.64 6.90 -32.34
CA GLU A 17 7.05 6.95 -31.92
C GLU A 17 7.22 6.94 -30.40
N GLN A 18 6.24 7.46 -29.66
CA GLN A 18 6.19 7.38 -28.20
C GLN A 18 5.71 5.99 -27.72
N GLU A 19 4.92 5.30 -28.54
CA GLU A 19 4.37 3.99 -28.19
C GLU A 19 5.28 2.79 -28.48
N ALA A 20 6.14 2.90 -29.49
CA ALA A 20 6.98 1.80 -29.95
C ALA A 20 7.80 1.10 -28.82
N PRO A 21 8.40 1.82 -27.85
CA PRO A 21 9.18 1.19 -26.78
C PRO A 21 8.33 0.33 -25.83
N TRP A 22 7.13 0.79 -25.44
CA TRP A 22 6.29 0.01 -24.50
C TRP A 22 5.64 -1.18 -25.19
N LYS A 23 5.25 -1.06 -26.46
CA LYS A 23 4.74 -2.20 -27.24
C LYS A 23 5.81 -3.29 -27.39
N ALA A 24 7.07 -2.90 -27.60
CA ALA A 24 8.18 -3.85 -27.65
C ALA A 24 8.40 -4.53 -26.30
N GLN A 25 8.39 -3.77 -25.20
CA GLN A 25 8.52 -4.32 -23.85
C GLN A 25 7.37 -5.28 -23.49
N LEU A 26 6.12 -4.92 -23.78
CA LEU A 26 4.99 -5.82 -23.53
C LEU A 26 5.06 -7.09 -24.37
N ARG A 27 5.44 -6.99 -25.65
CA ARG A 27 5.64 -8.19 -26.48
C ARG A 27 6.69 -9.11 -25.89
N GLU A 28 7.78 -8.54 -25.37
CA GLU A 28 8.83 -9.30 -24.73
C GLU A 28 8.36 -9.98 -23.43
N VAL A 29 7.65 -9.26 -22.56
CA VAL A 29 7.01 -9.84 -21.37
C VAL A 29 6.07 -10.97 -21.76
N CYS A 30 5.19 -10.75 -22.75
CA CYS A 30 4.25 -11.77 -23.23
C CYS A 30 4.95 -13.02 -23.79
N ARG A 31 6.13 -12.89 -24.42
CA ARG A 31 6.91 -14.05 -24.87
C ARG A 31 7.53 -14.85 -23.73
N ARG A 32 7.81 -14.21 -22.60
CA ARG A 32 8.41 -14.83 -21.42
C ARG A 32 7.39 -15.51 -20.52
N LEU A 33 6.11 -15.22 -20.69
CA LEU A 33 5.05 -15.89 -19.94
C LEU A 33 4.93 -17.36 -20.42
N PRO A 34 4.91 -18.34 -19.50
CA PRO A 34 4.58 -19.72 -19.81
C PRO A 34 3.22 -19.86 -20.50
N GLU A 35 3.05 -20.86 -21.37
CA GLU A 35 1.76 -21.11 -22.05
C GLU A 35 0.63 -21.44 -21.05
N ASP A 36 0.98 -22.03 -19.91
CA ASP A 36 0.05 -22.35 -18.81
C ASP A 36 -0.12 -21.20 -17.81
N ALA A 37 0.43 -20.01 -18.07
CA ALA A 37 0.38 -18.85 -17.16
C ALA A 37 -1.04 -18.32 -16.93
N LEU A 38 -1.87 -18.34 -17.98
CA LEU A 38 -3.13 -17.60 -18.03
C LEU A 38 -4.09 -17.88 -16.86
N PRO A 39 -4.33 -19.13 -16.42
CA PRO A 39 -5.26 -19.41 -15.31
C PRO A 39 -4.83 -18.78 -13.98
N HIS A 40 -3.53 -18.66 -13.74
CA HIS A 40 -3.00 -18.17 -12.46
C HIS A 40 -2.57 -16.70 -12.52
N THR A 41 -2.33 -16.13 -13.70
CA THR A 41 -2.03 -14.70 -13.88
C THR A 41 -3.23 -13.86 -14.31
N SER A 42 -4.40 -14.45 -14.60
CA SER A 42 -5.56 -13.65 -15.01
C SER A 42 -6.10 -12.81 -13.85
N VAL A 43 -6.29 -11.52 -14.10
CA VAL A 43 -7.01 -10.59 -13.23
C VAL A 43 -8.08 -9.86 -14.04
N THR A 44 -9.26 -9.71 -13.45
CA THR A 44 -10.39 -9.03 -14.07
C THR A 44 -10.18 -7.51 -14.06
N TYR A 45 -11.00 -6.80 -14.85
CA TYR A 45 -10.98 -5.34 -14.84
C TYR A 45 -11.41 -4.75 -13.48
N LEU A 46 -12.36 -5.38 -12.79
CA LEU A 46 -12.84 -4.92 -11.49
C LEU A 46 -11.74 -4.99 -10.43
N GLU A 47 -10.97 -6.08 -10.40
CA GLU A 47 -9.83 -6.27 -9.49
C GLU A 47 -8.77 -5.17 -9.73
N LYS A 48 -8.48 -4.86 -10.99
CA LYS A 48 -7.57 -3.74 -11.35
C LYS A 48 -8.11 -2.37 -10.96
N LEU A 49 -9.42 -2.15 -11.03
CA LEU A 49 -10.02 -0.88 -10.61
C LEU A 49 -9.88 -0.67 -9.10
N LYS A 50 -10.14 -1.71 -8.31
CA LYS A 50 -9.93 -1.69 -6.85
C LYS A 50 -8.47 -1.45 -6.50
N ALA A 51 -7.56 -2.11 -7.22
CA ALA A 51 -6.11 -1.94 -7.11
C ALA A 51 -5.59 -0.52 -7.39
N SER A 52 -6.34 0.30 -8.13
CA SER A 52 -5.83 1.58 -8.61
C SER A 52 -5.47 2.57 -7.50
N ALA A 53 -6.18 2.54 -6.37
CA ALA A 53 -5.96 3.45 -5.25
C ALA A 53 -4.52 3.31 -4.69
N LEU A 54 -4.08 2.08 -4.41
CA LEU A 54 -2.76 1.80 -3.87
C LEU A 54 -1.65 2.09 -4.89
N VAL A 55 -1.90 1.78 -6.17
CA VAL A 55 -0.94 2.04 -7.25
C VAL A 55 -0.63 3.53 -7.41
N PHE A 56 -1.61 4.41 -7.20
CA PHE A 56 -1.35 5.87 -7.22
C PHE A 56 -0.45 6.34 -6.08
N GLU A 57 -0.41 5.62 -4.96
CA GLU A 57 0.46 5.93 -3.83
C GLU A 57 1.90 5.51 -4.13
N VAL A 58 2.08 4.32 -4.68
CA VAL A 58 3.39 3.83 -5.15
C VAL A 58 3.95 4.71 -6.27
N HIS A 59 3.09 5.23 -7.13
CA HIS A 59 3.48 6.22 -8.14
C HIS A 59 4.08 7.49 -7.51
N ARG A 60 3.56 7.94 -6.36
CA ARG A 60 4.13 9.08 -5.62
C ARG A 60 5.48 8.75 -4.99
N LEU A 61 5.71 7.49 -4.58
CA LEU A 61 7.02 7.02 -4.14
C LEU A 61 8.06 7.07 -5.25
N GLY A 62 7.71 6.67 -6.48
CA GLY A 62 8.62 6.84 -7.62
C GLY A 62 9.04 8.31 -7.81
N SER A 63 8.09 9.23 -7.66
CA SER A 63 8.36 10.68 -7.76
C SER A 63 9.27 11.17 -6.63
N MET A 64 9.10 10.63 -5.42
CA MET A 64 9.95 10.89 -4.25
C MET A 64 11.42 10.53 -4.51
N LEU A 65 11.64 9.42 -5.21
CA LEU A 65 12.97 8.91 -5.57
C LEU A 65 13.60 9.68 -6.74
N GLY A 66 12.90 10.67 -7.31
CA GLY A 66 13.37 11.42 -8.46
C GLY A 66 13.19 10.67 -9.79
N CYS A 67 12.36 9.62 -9.82
CA CYS A 67 12.07 8.92 -11.06
C CYS A 67 11.30 9.84 -12.02
N GLU A 68 11.64 9.77 -13.31
CA GLU A 68 10.89 10.47 -14.34
C GLU A 68 9.45 9.92 -14.42
N GLN A 69 8.47 10.83 -14.57
CA GLN A 69 7.05 10.46 -14.66
C GLN A 69 6.78 9.41 -15.75
N GLN A 70 7.51 9.46 -16.86
CA GLN A 70 7.38 8.47 -17.94
C GLN A 70 7.83 7.07 -17.52
N VAL A 71 8.87 6.97 -16.69
CA VAL A 71 9.36 5.69 -16.16
C VAL A 71 8.32 5.10 -15.21
N ILE A 72 7.79 5.91 -14.29
CA ILE A 72 6.77 5.47 -13.34
C ILE A 72 5.48 5.07 -14.07
N ALA A 73 5.06 5.84 -15.08
CA ALA A 73 3.87 5.54 -15.87
C ALA A 73 3.97 4.20 -16.61
N ARG A 74 5.16 3.82 -17.08
CA ARG A 74 5.41 2.51 -17.72
C ARG A 74 5.26 1.33 -16.77
N MET A 75 5.39 1.56 -15.46
CA MET A 75 5.19 0.53 -14.44
C MET A 75 3.72 0.30 -14.09
N LEU A 76 2.84 1.26 -14.36
CA LEU A 76 1.44 1.19 -13.93
C LEU A 76 0.74 -0.11 -14.32
N PRO A 77 0.89 -0.65 -15.55
CA PRO A 77 0.25 -1.91 -15.91
C PRO A 77 0.72 -3.09 -15.06
N LEU A 78 2.01 -3.15 -14.73
CA LEU A 78 2.58 -4.18 -13.85
C LEU A 78 2.04 -4.02 -12.42
N LEU A 79 2.11 -2.82 -11.86
CA LEU A 79 1.66 -2.56 -10.49
C LEU A 79 0.16 -2.84 -10.31
N LEU A 80 -0.68 -2.41 -11.26
CA LEU A 80 -2.12 -2.72 -11.27
C LEU A 80 -2.40 -4.22 -11.36
N HIS A 81 -1.55 -4.94 -12.08
CA HIS A 81 -1.71 -6.38 -12.25
C HIS A 81 -1.32 -7.15 -10.99
N LEU A 82 -0.18 -6.81 -10.38
CA LEU A 82 0.25 -7.38 -9.11
C LEU A 82 -0.77 -7.12 -8.01
N GLU A 83 -1.23 -5.89 -7.89
CA GLU A 83 -2.23 -5.53 -6.89
C GLU A 83 -3.60 -6.19 -7.17
N GLY A 84 -3.96 -6.38 -8.44
CA GLY A 84 -5.13 -7.20 -8.79
C GLY A 84 -5.00 -8.65 -8.31
N LEU A 85 -3.79 -9.22 -8.34
CA LEU A 85 -3.53 -10.56 -7.79
C LEU A 85 -3.55 -10.57 -6.26
N VAL A 86 -3.10 -9.50 -5.58
CA VAL A 86 -3.25 -9.32 -4.13
C VAL A 86 -4.73 -9.34 -3.77
N TYR A 87 -5.56 -8.55 -4.45
CA TYR A 87 -6.99 -8.48 -4.19
C TYR A 87 -7.69 -9.83 -4.43
N ARG A 88 -7.23 -10.62 -5.41
CA ARG A 88 -7.73 -11.99 -5.60
C ARG A 88 -7.34 -12.93 -4.45
N ALA A 89 -6.14 -12.75 -3.88
CA ALA A 89 -5.70 -13.49 -2.70
C ALA A 89 -6.59 -13.14 -1.49
N ASP A 90 -6.80 -11.85 -1.26
CA ASP A 90 -7.66 -11.31 -0.21
C ASP A 90 -9.05 -11.94 -0.25
N LEU A 91 -9.73 -11.93 -1.40
CA LEU A 91 -11.03 -12.59 -1.58
C LEU A 91 -11.02 -14.10 -1.25
N ALA A 92 -9.93 -14.80 -1.54
CA ALA A 92 -9.80 -16.22 -1.25
C ALA A 92 -9.64 -16.48 0.26
N TYR A 93 -8.85 -15.66 0.95
CA TYR A 93 -8.68 -15.74 2.40
C TYR A 93 -9.94 -15.29 3.14
N GLU A 94 -10.61 -14.24 2.70
CA GLU A 94 -11.91 -13.85 3.28
C GLU A 94 -12.96 -14.96 3.11
N ALA A 95 -12.94 -15.70 2.00
CA ALA A 95 -13.84 -16.84 1.80
C ALA A 95 -13.53 -17.98 2.79
N GLU A 96 -12.25 -18.28 3.05
CA GLU A 96 -11.82 -19.22 4.08
C GLU A 96 -12.30 -18.77 5.48
N GLN A 97 -12.09 -17.50 5.82
CA GLN A 97 -12.52 -16.92 7.10
C GLN A 97 -14.03 -17.04 7.35
N ARG A 98 -14.84 -17.01 6.28
CA ARG A 98 -16.31 -17.21 6.33
C ARG A 98 -16.74 -18.69 6.35
N GLY A 99 -15.82 -19.61 6.64
CA GLY A 99 -16.09 -21.05 6.70
C GLY A 99 -15.98 -21.78 5.35
N GLY A 100 -15.37 -21.14 4.35
CA GLY A 100 -15.00 -21.78 3.09
C GLY A 100 -13.85 -22.78 3.23
N GLY A 101 -13.44 -23.37 2.10
CA GLY A 101 -12.23 -24.20 2.07
C GLY A 101 -10.94 -23.36 2.18
N PRO A 102 -9.79 -23.99 2.43
CA PRO A 102 -8.50 -23.30 2.54
C PRO A 102 -8.18 -22.48 1.29
N ALA A 103 -7.66 -21.27 1.49
CA ALA A 103 -7.23 -20.39 0.41
C ALA A 103 -6.13 -21.06 -0.42
N GLY A 104 -6.31 -21.06 -1.74
CA GLY A 104 -5.31 -21.58 -2.67
C GLY A 104 -4.09 -20.65 -2.77
N THR A 105 -2.96 -21.19 -3.21
CA THR A 105 -1.71 -20.43 -3.42
C THR A 105 -1.49 -20.01 -4.88
N GLU A 106 -2.51 -20.15 -5.73
CA GLU A 106 -2.43 -19.83 -7.17
C GLU A 106 -2.12 -18.35 -7.44
N TRP A 107 -2.55 -17.44 -6.56
CA TRP A 107 -2.17 -16.02 -6.64
C TRP A 107 -0.66 -15.81 -6.49
N LEU A 108 0.01 -16.57 -5.62
CA LEU A 108 1.44 -16.48 -5.38
C LEU A 108 2.23 -17.03 -6.59
N ARG A 109 1.75 -18.13 -7.18
CA ARG A 109 2.27 -18.62 -8.46
C ARG A 109 2.11 -17.57 -9.56
N GLY A 110 0.92 -16.95 -9.65
CA GLY A 110 0.62 -15.83 -10.55
C GLY A 110 1.62 -14.68 -10.41
N MET A 111 1.85 -14.21 -9.17
CA MET A 111 2.78 -13.13 -8.90
C MET A 111 4.20 -13.49 -9.32
N ARG A 112 4.70 -14.66 -8.94
CA ARG A 112 6.06 -15.11 -9.31
C ARG A 112 6.24 -15.18 -10.83
N THR A 113 5.26 -15.73 -11.55
CA THR A 113 5.29 -15.78 -13.02
C THR A 113 5.37 -14.38 -13.65
N VAL A 114 4.55 -13.44 -13.18
CA VAL A 114 4.55 -12.06 -13.69
C VAL A 114 5.87 -11.36 -13.36
N LEU A 115 6.35 -11.48 -12.12
CA LEU A 115 7.59 -10.86 -11.68
C LEU A 115 8.80 -11.39 -12.44
N ALA A 116 8.89 -12.71 -12.67
CA ALA A 116 9.95 -13.31 -13.47
C ALA A 116 9.94 -12.83 -14.92
N ALA A 117 8.76 -12.68 -15.53
CA ALA A 117 8.65 -12.13 -16.90
C ALA A 117 9.17 -10.68 -17.02
N HIS A 118 9.27 -9.96 -15.88
CA HIS A 118 9.81 -8.62 -15.77
C HIS A 118 11.25 -8.56 -15.21
N ASP A 119 11.94 -9.70 -15.07
CA ASP A 119 13.28 -9.82 -14.45
C ASP A 119 13.32 -9.30 -13.00
N LEU A 120 12.24 -9.52 -12.24
CA LEU A 120 12.07 -9.08 -10.86
C LEU A 120 11.98 -10.24 -9.84
N ASP A 121 12.31 -11.45 -10.26
CA ASP A 121 12.41 -12.66 -9.43
C ASP A 121 13.68 -12.66 -8.56
N THR A 122 13.80 -11.64 -7.71
CA THR A 122 14.95 -11.46 -6.81
C THR A 122 14.66 -12.01 -5.42
N PRO A 123 15.69 -12.39 -4.62
CA PRO A 123 15.50 -12.77 -3.22
C PRO A 123 14.78 -11.72 -2.38
N ARG A 124 14.96 -10.43 -2.70
CA ARG A 124 14.27 -9.32 -2.02
C ARG A 124 12.78 -9.32 -2.29
N VAL A 125 12.36 -9.59 -3.53
CA VAL A 125 10.94 -9.68 -3.90
C VAL A 125 10.31 -10.93 -3.30
N GLU A 126 11.01 -12.06 -3.31
CA GLU A 126 10.52 -13.30 -2.70
C GLU A 126 10.31 -13.16 -1.18
N ALA A 127 11.16 -12.40 -0.49
CA ALA A 127 10.95 -12.06 0.92
C ALA A 127 9.68 -11.24 1.14
N GLN A 128 9.35 -10.30 0.24
CA GLN A 128 8.10 -9.53 0.34
C GLN A 128 6.87 -10.39 0.02
N LEU A 129 6.96 -11.28 -0.97
CA LEU A 129 5.89 -12.25 -1.27
C LEU A 129 5.63 -13.20 -0.10
N SER A 130 6.69 -13.65 0.57
CA SER A 130 6.58 -14.50 1.76
C SER A 130 5.92 -13.74 2.91
N ALA A 131 6.34 -12.50 3.17
CA ALA A 131 5.72 -11.66 4.20
C ALA A 131 4.24 -11.37 3.93
N LEU A 132 3.86 -11.14 2.66
CA LEU A 132 2.46 -10.97 2.25
C LEU A 132 1.63 -12.23 2.50
N ARG A 133 2.17 -13.40 2.16
CA ARG A 133 1.51 -14.67 2.46
C ARG A 133 1.37 -14.91 3.96
N GLU A 134 2.44 -14.71 4.72
CA GLU A 134 2.45 -14.85 6.17
C GLU A 134 1.40 -13.96 6.83
N TYR A 135 1.26 -12.71 6.33
CA TYR A 135 0.21 -11.81 6.78
C TYR A 135 -1.19 -12.40 6.59
N PHE A 136 -1.54 -12.85 5.37
CA PHE A 136 -2.86 -13.43 5.11
C PHE A 136 -3.14 -14.67 5.98
N GLU A 137 -2.15 -15.55 6.15
CA GLU A 137 -2.27 -16.75 6.98
C GLU A 137 -2.40 -16.41 8.47
N GLU A 138 -1.72 -15.37 8.95
CA GLU A 138 -1.80 -14.91 10.34
C GLU A 138 -3.14 -14.22 10.62
N GLU A 139 -3.56 -13.30 9.78
CA GLU A 139 -4.86 -12.62 9.88
C GLU A 139 -6.00 -13.65 9.87
N THR A 140 -5.96 -14.62 8.96
CA THR A 140 -6.98 -15.68 8.88
C THR A 140 -7.05 -16.50 10.17
N ARG A 141 -5.91 -16.86 10.77
CA ARG A 141 -5.88 -17.57 12.05
C ARG A 141 -6.45 -16.74 13.19
N VAL A 142 -6.22 -15.42 13.19
CA VAL A 142 -6.80 -14.51 14.19
C VAL A 142 -8.31 -14.39 14.01
N VAL A 143 -8.78 -14.12 12.79
CA VAL A 143 -10.22 -13.93 12.48
C VAL A 143 -11.02 -15.19 12.76
N THR A 144 -10.47 -16.36 12.45
CA THR A 144 -11.12 -17.66 12.71
C THR A 144 -11.02 -18.13 14.17
N GLY A 145 -10.31 -17.39 15.03
CA GLY A 145 -10.08 -17.77 16.42
C GLY A 145 -9.15 -18.98 16.60
N ALA A 146 -8.39 -19.35 15.57
CA ALA A 146 -7.43 -20.45 15.61
C ALA A 146 -6.18 -20.11 16.44
N VAL A 147 -5.92 -18.83 16.71
CA VAL A 147 -4.85 -18.35 17.58
C VAL A 147 -5.35 -17.24 18.49
N GLU A 148 -4.92 -17.26 19.74
CA GLU A 148 -5.11 -16.12 20.65
C GLU A 148 -4.07 -15.04 20.33
N LEU A 149 -4.55 -13.82 20.12
CA LEU A 149 -3.72 -12.68 19.80
C LEU A 149 -3.37 -11.96 21.10
N ASP A 150 -2.10 -11.75 21.39
CA ASP A 150 -1.69 -10.85 22.46
C ASP A 150 -1.40 -9.43 21.91
N GLU A 151 -1.12 -8.47 22.79
CA GLU A 151 -0.88 -7.08 22.38
C GLU A 151 0.36 -6.95 21.47
N ALA A 152 1.38 -7.80 21.65
CA ALA A 152 2.56 -7.79 20.80
C ALA A 152 2.24 -8.30 19.39
N GLY A 153 1.49 -9.39 19.29
CA GLY A 153 0.98 -9.94 18.04
C GLY A 153 0.06 -8.96 17.31
N LEU A 154 -0.83 -8.25 18.03
CA LEU A 154 -1.70 -7.24 17.41
C LEU A 154 -0.89 -6.10 16.78
N ARG A 155 0.17 -5.64 17.46
CA ARG A 155 1.08 -4.63 16.91
C ARG A 155 1.81 -5.16 15.68
N GLU A 156 2.36 -6.38 15.76
CA GLU A 156 3.04 -7.00 14.63
C GLU A 156 2.10 -7.15 13.41
N LEU A 157 0.89 -7.63 13.63
CA LEU A 157 -0.12 -7.79 12.60
C LEU A 157 -0.46 -6.45 11.95
N THR A 158 -0.70 -5.40 12.75
CA THR A 158 -0.92 -4.03 12.26
C THR A 158 0.20 -3.53 11.34
N HIS A 159 1.47 -3.86 11.65
CA HIS A 159 2.60 -3.53 10.79
C HIS A 159 2.62 -4.35 9.49
N LYS A 160 2.24 -5.63 9.56
CA LYS A 160 2.20 -6.57 8.42
C LYS A 160 1.04 -6.32 7.44
N ARG A 161 -0.04 -5.67 7.86
CA ARG A 161 -1.22 -5.33 7.02
C ARG A 161 -0.87 -4.61 5.71
N SER A 162 0.23 -3.87 5.71
CA SER A 162 0.75 -3.12 4.57
C SER A 162 1.71 -3.90 3.66
N SER A 163 1.71 -5.23 3.74
CA SER A 163 2.67 -6.09 3.04
C SER A 163 2.56 -6.01 1.51
N ASP A 164 1.36 -5.73 0.99
CA ASP A 164 1.09 -5.40 -0.41
C ASP A 164 1.82 -4.12 -0.87
N LEU A 165 1.70 -3.02 -0.12
CA LEU A 165 2.38 -1.77 -0.39
C LEU A 165 3.90 -1.94 -0.31
N ARG A 166 4.40 -2.76 0.61
CA ARG A 166 5.83 -3.08 0.72
C ARG A 166 6.32 -3.85 -0.51
N LEU A 167 5.57 -4.84 -0.98
CA LEU A 167 5.85 -5.59 -2.21
C LEU A 167 5.89 -4.63 -3.41
N LEU A 168 4.87 -3.79 -3.60
CA LEU A 168 4.82 -2.85 -4.71
C LEU A 168 5.94 -1.81 -4.62
N THR A 169 6.28 -1.35 -3.42
CA THR A 169 7.42 -0.45 -3.19
C THR A 169 8.75 -1.12 -3.55
N CYS A 170 8.92 -2.39 -3.18
CA CYS A 170 10.09 -3.19 -3.56
C CYS A 170 10.22 -3.28 -5.08
N VAL A 171 9.15 -3.68 -5.76
CA VAL A 171 9.08 -3.75 -7.22
C VAL A 171 9.42 -2.40 -7.86
N THR A 172 8.86 -1.29 -7.35
CA THR A 172 9.17 0.05 -7.84
C THR A 172 10.63 0.43 -7.65
N CYS A 173 11.22 0.19 -6.49
CA CYS A 173 12.62 0.52 -6.25
C CYS A 173 13.55 -0.29 -7.16
N LEU A 174 13.30 -1.60 -7.31
CA LEU A 174 14.12 -2.45 -8.16
C LEU A 174 14.01 -2.07 -9.65
N HIS A 175 12.79 -1.92 -10.15
CA HIS A 175 12.55 -1.60 -11.56
C HIS A 175 13.09 -0.22 -11.96
N THR A 176 13.13 0.73 -11.03
CA THR A 176 13.62 2.09 -11.29
C THR A 176 15.10 2.28 -10.95
N GLY A 177 15.82 1.23 -10.56
CA GLY A 177 17.25 1.30 -10.24
C GLY A 177 17.58 1.91 -8.87
N HIS A 178 16.61 2.01 -7.97
CA HIS A 178 16.74 2.54 -6.61
C HIS A 178 16.84 1.43 -5.54
N ALA A 179 17.39 0.26 -5.90
CA ALA A 179 17.52 -0.89 -5.00
C ALA A 179 18.26 -0.55 -3.69
N ALA A 180 19.25 0.34 -3.74
CA ALA A 180 20.03 0.78 -2.58
C ALA A 180 19.22 1.58 -1.55
N GLU A 181 18.13 2.23 -1.98
CA GLU A 181 17.28 3.06 -1.11
C GLU A 181 16.12 2.26 -0.49
N LEU A 182 15.86 1.04 -0.97
CA LEU A 182 14.68 0.26 -0.62
C LEU A 182 14.48 0.12 0.89
N ASP A 183 15.51 -0.33 1.61
CA ASP A 183 15.41 -0.61 3.04
C ASP A 183 15.10 0.68 3.83
N LYS A 184 15.66 1.81 3.40
CA LYS A 184 15.40 3.11 3.99
C LYS A 184 13.99 3.61 3.67
N VAL A 185 13.51 3.40 2.45
CA VAL A 185 12.14 3.77 2.05
C VAL A 185 11.13 2.97 2.88
N LEU A 186 11.28 1.64 2.95
CA LEU A 186 10.39 0.79 3.75
C LEU A 186 10.42 1.19 5.22
N TRP A 187 11.60 1.47 5.78
CA TRP A 187 11.73 1.96 7.14
C TRP A 187 11.04 3.32 7.36
N LEU A 188 11.07 4.25 6.40
CA LEU A 188 10.38 5.53 6.55
C LEU A 188 8.85 5.41 6.43
N LEU A 189 8.35 4.42 5.69
CA LEU A 189 6.93 4.20 5.44
C LEU A 189 6.25 3.36 6.51
N ASP A 190 6.94 2.39 7.09
CA ASP A 190 6.39 1.42 8.04
C ASP A 190 5.46 2.01 9.13
N PRO A 191 5.87 2.99 9.96
CA PRO A 191 4.98 3.57 10.97
C PRO A 191 3.85 4.42 10.37
N LEU A 192 4.07 5.01 9.18
CA LEU A 192 3.04 5.78 8.49
C LEU A 192 1.90 4.86 8.05
N VAL A 193 2.22 3.71 7.47
CA VAL A 193 1.19 2.83 6.94
C VAL A 193 0.43 2.16 8.09
N ALA A 194 1.11 1.73 9.16
CA ALA A 194 0.44 1.26 10.38
C ALA A 194 -0.57 2.28 10.93
N LEU A 195 -0.21 3.57 10.99
CA LEU A 195 -1.15 4.64 11.38
C LEU A 195 -2.34 4.76 10.42
N ARG A 196 -2.12 4.54 9.12
CA ARG A 196 -3.19 4.59 8.13
C ARG A 196 -4.16 3.43 8.26
N GLU A 197 -3.66 2.23 8.53
CA GLU A 197 -4.49 1.05 8.80
C GLU A 197 -5.36 1.28 10.03
N ILE A 198 -4.76 1.71 11.15
CA ILE A 198 -5.52 2.07 12.36
C ILE A 198 -6.58 3.14 12.04
N ALA A 199 -6.21 4.18 11.29
CA ALA A 199 -7.17 5.22 10.93
C ALA A 199 -8.29 4.71 10.02
N SER A 200 -8.01 3.71 9.17
CA SER A 200 -9.00 3.07 8.32
C SER A 200 -9.96 2.24 9.15
N ASP A 201 -9.45 1.37 10.01
CA ASP A 201 -10.22 0.55 10.95
C ASP A 201 -11.12 1.40 11.85
N LEU A 202 -10.63 2.56 12.30
CA LEU A 202 -11.46 3.49 13.06
C LEU A 202 -12.61 4.06 12.22
N ARG A 203 -12.48 4.23 10.90
CA ARG A 203 -13.59 4.71 10.06
C ARG A 203 -14.60 3.60 9.74
N SER A 204 -14.13 2.35 9.61
CA SER A 204 -14.95 1.20 9.24
C SER A 204 -15.45 0.37 10.43
N TYR A 205 -15.03 0.70 11.67
CA TYR A 205 -15.26 -0.10 12.88
C TYR A 205 -16.63 -0.78 12.99
N ARG A 206 -17.72 -0.02 12.81
CA ARG A 206 -19.08 -0.58 12.95
C ARG A 206 -19.38 -1.62 11.86
N ALA A 207 -19.06 -1.31 10.61
CA ALA A 207 -19.24 -2.24 9.50
C ALA A 207 -18.37 -3.49 9.68
N ASP A 208 -17.11 -3.32 10.08
CA ASP A 208 -16.19 -4.45 10.29
C ASP A 208 -16.66 -5.36 11.44
N CYS A 209 -17.20 -4.77 12.51
CA CYS A 209 -17.80 -5.55 13.60
C CYS A 209 -19.03 -6.34 13.15
N GLU A 210 -19.90 -5.73 12.34
CA GLU A 210 -21.10 -6.39 11.80
C GLU A 210 -20.76 -7.52 10.83
N GLU A 211 -19.74 -7.33 10.00
CA GLU A 211 -19.27 -8.32 9.01
C GLU A 211 -18.34 -9.38 9.62
N GLY A 212 -17.94 -9.20 10.88
CA GLY A 212 -17.04 -10.12 11.57
C GLY A 212 -15.60 -10.05 11.09
N THR A 213 -15.21 -9.03 10.33
CA THR A 213 -13.86 -8.86 9.77
C THR A 213 -12.86 -8.36 10.82
N PHE A 214 -11.57 -8.49 10.49
CA PHE A 214 -10.50 -7.99 11.34
C PHE A 214 -10.58 -6.47 11.50
N ASN A 215 -10.44 -5.98 12.73
CA ASN A 215 -10.36 -4.55 13.01
C ASN A 215 -9.48 -4.30 14.25
N THR A 216 -8.51 -3.40 14.15
CA THR A 216 -7.54 -3.16 15.23
C THR A 216 -8.21 -2.73 16.54
N LEU A 217 -9.20 -1.83 16.50
CA LEU A 217 -9.90 -1.41 17.72
C LEU A 217 -10.71 -2.56 18.32
N ARG A 218 -11.34 -3.40 17.48
CA ARG A 218 -12.08 -4.59 17.93
C ARG A 218 -11.17 -5.55 18.69
N GLU A 219 -9.96 -5.77 18.20
CA GLU A 219 -8.98 -6.62 18.88
C GLU A 219 -8.49 -6.01 20.20
N TYR A 220 -8.27 -4.70 20.27
CA TYR A 220 -7.97 -4.03 21.55
C TYR A 220 -9.13 -4.19 22.55
N VAL A 221 -10.39 -4.09 22.10
CA VAL A 221 -11.58 -4.32 22.95
C VAL A 221 -11.65 -5.77 23.42
N ARG A 222 -11.32 -6.73 22.55
CA ARG A 222 -11.27 -8.16 22.92
C ARG A 222 -10.20 -8.44 23.98
N LEU A 223 -9.05 -7.78 23.87
CA LEU A 223 -7.91 -7.98 24.76
C LEU A 223 -8.05 -7.30 26.13
N HIS A 224 -8.57 -6.08 26.15
CA HIS A 224 -8.52 -5.22 27.34
C HIS A 224 -9.89 -4.75 27.83
N GLY A 225 -10.97 -5.08 27.12
CA GLY A 225 -12.29 -4.51 27.36
C GLY A 225 -12.45 -3.11 26.77
N ARG A 226 -13.71 -2.63 26.70
CA ARG A 226 -14.07 -1.35 26.05
C ARG A 226 -13.38 -0.15 26.70
N ASP A 227 -13.26 -0.15 28.03
CA ASP A 227 -12.77 0.99 28.81
C ASP A 227 -11.28 1.24 28.57
N GLU A 228 -10.45 0.19 28.55
CA GLU A 228 -9.00 0.33 28.36
C GLU A 228 -8.59 0.36 26.87
N ALA A 229 -9.41 -0.15 25.95
CA ALA A 229 -9.03 -0.30 24.54
C ALA A 229 -8.61 1.01 23.88
N PHE A 230 -9.32 2.11 24.15
CA PHE A 230 -9.01 3.43 23.59
C PHE A 230 -7.70 4.00 24.13
N ASP A 231 -7.42 3.82 25.42
CA ASP A 231 -6.18 4.27 26.02
C ASP A 231 -4.99 3.48 25.46
N ARG A 232 -5.14 2.17 25.27
CA ARG A 232 -4.12 1.29 24.67
C ARG A 232 -3.87 1.64 23.21
N LEU A 233 -4.92 1.77 22.40
CA LEU A 233 -4.81 2.18 21.00
C LEU A 233 -4.23 3.59 20.87
N GLY A 234 -4.62 4.52 21.76
CA GLY A 234 -4.07 5.86 21.84
C GLY A 234 -2.58 5.89 22.19
N ALA A 235 -2.15 5.05 23.13
CA ALA A 235 -0.74 4.88 23.45
C ALA A 235 0.07 4.33 22.26
N GLU A 236 -0.47 3.34 21.55
CA GLU A 236 0.16 2.78 20.34
C GLU A 236 0.24 3.81 19.20
N TRP A 237 -0.84 4.55 18.97
CA TRP A 237 -0.86 5.67 18.03
C TRP A 237 0.19 6.74 18.39
N GLY A 238 0.31 7.09 19.67
CA GLY A 238 1.35 7.99 20.19
C GLY A 238 2.76 7.45 19.95
N ARG A 239 2.98 6.15 20.14
CA ARG A 239 4.25 5.47 19.85
C ARG A 239 4.61 5.57 18.37
N LEU A 240 3.68 5.19 17.48
CA LEU A 240 3.86 5.21 16.03
C LEU A 240 4.07 6.61 15.47
N THR A 241 3.33 7.61 15.95
CA THR A 241 3.52 9.02 15.55
C THR A 241 4.87 9.56 16.02
N GLY A 242 5.27 9.26 17.26
CA GLY A 242 6.58 9.60 17.79
C GLY A 242 7.72 8.95 16.99
N GLU A 243 7.54 7.69 16.61
CA GLU A 243 8.44 6.96 15.74
C GLU A 243 8.53 7.57 14.35
N LEU A 244 7.41 7.77 13.66
CA LEU A 244 7.34 8.44 12.36
C LEU A 244 8.08 9.78 12.38
N ALA A 245 7.82 10.61 13.39
CA ALA A 245 8.48 11.91 13.54
C ALA A 245 10.00 11.77 13.72
N ARG A 246 10.49 10.78 14.48
CA ARG A 246 11.93 10.49 14.59
C ARG A 246 12.50 10.03 13.25
N ARG A 247 11.84 9.09 12.57
CA ARG A 247 12.30 8.53 11.29
C ARG A 247 12.37 9.63 10.22
N TRP A 248 11.33 10.45 10.07
CA TRP A 248 11.26 11.54 9.09
C TRP A 248 12.26 12.68 9.32
N ARG A 249 12.74 12.91 10.55
CA ARG A 249 13.83 13.88 10.80
C ARG A 249 15.13 13.48 10.11
N THR A 250 15.33 12.19 9.86
CA THR A 250 16.52 11.64 9.21
C THR A 250 16.34 11.43 7.70
N ALA A 251 15.12 11.67 7.19
CA ALA A 251 14.82 11.50 5.77
C ALA A 251 15.52 12.59 4.93
N PRO A 252 15.99 12.26 3.70
CA PRO A 252 16.43 13.25 2.74
C PRO A 252 15.35 14.30 2.52
N ARG A 253 15.69 15.60 2.59
CA ARG A 253 14.70 16.67 2.40
C ARG A 253 13.95 16.59 1.08
N ALA A 254 14.62 16.11 0.02
CA ALA A 254 14.04 15.88 -1.29
C ALA A 254 12.87 14.88 -1.27
N TRP A 255 12.83 13.96 -0.29
CA TRP A 255 11.80 12.93 -0.19
C TRP A 255 10.54 13.42 0.54
N MET A 256 10.61 14.52 1.28
CA MET A 256 9.49 15.00 2.09
C MET A 256 8.19 15.24 1.32
N PRO A 257 8.19 15.82 0.10
CA PRO A 257 6.97 15.96 -0.68
C PRO A 257 6.30 14.62 -1.01
N GLY A 258 7.11 13.60 -1.34
CA GLY A 258 6.61 12.26 -1.67
C GLY A 258 6.07 11.54 -0.43
N LEU A 259 6.82 11.55 0.67
CA LEU A 259 6.37 11.02 1.96
C LEU A 259 5.06 11.69 2.42
N TRP A 260 4.95 13.01 2.27
CA TRP A 260 3.73 13.75 2.58
C TRP A 260 2.55 13.33 1.68
N ALA A 261 2.79 13.17 0.39
CA ALA A 261 1.76 12.81 -0.57
C ALA A 261 1.25 11.36 -0.38
N VAL A 262 2.09 10.46 0.11
CA VAL A 262 1.69 9.11 0.55
C VAL A 262 0.91 9.17 1.86
N ALA A 263 1.32 10.02 2.80
CA ALA A 263 0.68 10.13 4.09
C ALA A 263 -0.71 10.77 4.06
N PHE A 264 -0.89 11.80 3.25
CA PHE A 264 -2.05 12.70 3.35
C PHE A 264 -2.76 12.97 2.03
N GLY A 265 -2.33 12.32 0.94
CA GLY A 265 -2.82 12.63 -0.40
C GLY A 265 -2.17 13.87 -1.01
N PRO A 266 -2.58 14.26 -2.24
CA PRO A 266 -2.02 15.43 -2.91
C PRO A 266 -2.39 16.70 -2.13
N LEU A 267 -1.40 17.57 -1.86
CA LEU A 267 -1.67 18.91 -1.32
C LEU A 267 -2.58 19.68 -2.29
N PRO A 268 -3.73 20.20 -1.85
CA PRO A 268 -4.54 21.10 -2.67
C PRO A 268 -3.68 22.31 -3.10
N GLY A 269 -3.48 22.53 -4.40
CA GLY A 269 -2.77 23.71 -4.94
C GLY A 269 -1.22 23.65 -4.96
N SER A 270 -0.64 22.45 -5.05
CA SER A 270 0.79 22.14 -4.80
C SER A 270 1.89 22.79 -5.69
N ARG A 271 1.61 23.74 -6.59
CA ARG A 271 2.70 24.48 -7.27
C ARG A 271 3.32 25.60 -6.41
N GLY A 272 2.63 26.09 -5.38
CA GLY A 272 3.12 27.19 -4.53
C GLY A 272 3.43 26.83 -3.06
N LEU A 273 2.99 25.65 -2.59
CA LEU A 273 3.00 25.29 -1.16
C LEU A 273 4.08 24.27 -0.76
N LEU A 274 4.91 23.80 -1.69
CA LEU A 274 6.08 22.95 -1.39
C LEU A 274 7.09 23.65 -0.45
N LEU A 275 7.02 24.99 -0.33
CA LEU A 275 7.79 25.80 0.62
C LEU A 275 7.12 25.98 1.99
N ARG A 276 5.92 25.41 2.19
CA ARG A 276 5.16 25.46 3.46
C ARG A 276 4.68 24.08 3.86
N ILE A 277 5.54 23.06 3.74
CA ILE A 277 5.38 21.86 4.58
C ILE A 277 5.43 22.37 6.02
N PRO A 278 4.36 22.22 6.81
CA PRO A 278 4.33 22.82 8.12
C PRO A 278 5.43 22.17 8.98
N PRO A 279 6.10 22.95 9.86
CA PRO A 279 7.29 22.47 10.58
C PRO A 279 6.96 21.17 11.31
N GLN A 280 7.89 20.23 11.37
CA GLN A 280 7.70 18.83 11.81
C GLN A 280 6.91 18.64 13.13
N ARG A 281 6.87 19.64 14.03
CA ARG A 281 6.01 19.66 15.24
C ARG A 281 4.50 19.69 14.96
N THR A 282 4.10 20.16 13.78
CA THR A 282 2.70 20.26 13.35
C THR A 282 2.13 18.96 12.81
N VAL A 283 2.97 18.01 12.38
CA VAL A 283 2.53 16.70 11.88
C VAL A 283 1.93 15.88 13.01
N ALA A 284 2.63 15.76 14.15
CA ALA A 284 2.11 15.11 15.34
C ALA A 284 0.79 15.76 15.80
N GLY A 285 0.77 17.09 15.97
CA GLY A 285 -0.45 17.80 16.37
C GLY A 285 -1.57 17.81 15.32
N TRP A 286 -1.29 17.55 14.03
CA TRP A 286 -2.32 17.37 13.00
C TRP A 286 -2.91 15.96 13.05
N ILE A 287 -2.07 14.96 13.30
CA ILE A 287 -2.47 13.55 13.43
C ILE A 287 -3.28 13.34 14.73
N GLU A 288 -2.85 13.92 15.85
CA GLU A 288 -3.54 13.85 17.16
C GLU A 288 -4.96 14.44 17.13
N ARG A 289 -5.18 15.51 16.36
CA ARG A 289 -6.50 16.18 16.24
C ARG A 289 -7.53 15.39 15.42
N ARG A 290 -7.16 14.24 14.89
CA ARG A 290 -8.02 13.38 14.07
C ARG A 290 -8.31 12.02 14.68
N LEU A 291 -7.90 11.77 15.92
CA LEU A 291 -8.40 10.60 16.65
C LEU A 291 -9.88 10.85 17.01
N PRO A 292 -10.80 10.03 16.50
CA PRO A 292 -12.21 10.07 16.90
C PRO A 292 -12.36 9.65 18.37
N ARG A 293 -13.42 10.13 19.02
CA ARG A 293 -13.60 9.95 20.46
C ARG A 293 -14.26 8.60 20.76
N PRO A 294 -14.07 8.01 21.96
CA PRO A 294 -14.74 6.75 22.33
C PRO A 294 -16.26 6.80 22.13
N GLU A 295 -16.86 7.97 22.39
CA GLU A 295 -18.28 8.27 22.22
C GLU A 295 -18.80 8.00 20.79
N ASP A 296 -17.93 8.11 19.77
CA ASP A 296 -18.31 7.90 18.37
C ASP A 296 -18.56 6.40 18.06
N TYR A 297 -18.03 5.50 18.88
CA TYR A 297 -17.98 4.05 18.63
C TYR A 297 -18.88 3.23 19.53
N PHE A 298 -18.98 3.61 20.79
CA PHE A 298 -19.82 2.93 21.77
C PHE A 298 -21.04 3.79 22.05
N THR A 299 -22.11 3.54 21.31
CA THR A 299 -23.44 3.99 21.73
C THR A 299 -24.01 2.96 22.70
N ASP A 300 -24.66 3.40 23.78
CA ASP A 300 -25.23 2.57 24.86
C ASP A 300 -26.25 1.49 24.42
N SER A 301 -26.51 1.36 23.12
CA SER A 301 -27.53 0.50 22.53
C SER A 301 -27.03 -0.87 22.06
N VAL A 302 -25.78 -1.26 22.34
CA VAL A 302 -25.27 -2.61 22.02
C VAL A 302 -24.67 -3.25 23.27
N ALA A 303 -25.56 -3.73 24.12
CA ALA A 303 -25.33 -4.69 25.20
C ALA A 303 -25.94 -6.03 24.80
#